data_AF-A0A2R2J257-F1
#
_entry.id   AF-A0A2R2J257-F1
#
_cell.length_a   1.000
_cell.length_b   1.000
_cell.length_c   1.000
_cell.angle_alpha   90.00
_cell.angle_beta   90.00
_cell.angle_gamma   90.00
#
_symmetry.space_group_name_H-M   'P 1'
#
loop_
_entity.id
_entity.type
_entity.pdbx_description
1 polymer ?
#
loop_
_entity_poly.entity_id
_entity_poly.type
_entity_poly.pdbx_seq_one_letter_code
_entity_poly.pdbx_strand_id
1 'polypeptide(L)'
;MQFSRVRQFLRARAGNFQIELFSSPSSRNTIAISIEAFSADGVFQDALEREMQFSMLDAAFMIAHGTSEDLMMILGCCQQLARSALCAAGDCPGGWPDRQEELKSVLSLPWSLAV
;
A
#
# COMPACT_ATOMS: atom_id res chain seq x y z
N MET A 1 5.35 -5.38 8.93
CA MET A 1 4.83 -4.01 8.83
C MET A 1 3.38 -4.03 9.29
N GLN A 2 3.01 -3.16 10.23
CA GLN A 2 1.67 -3.14 10.81
C GLN A 2 0.84 -1.98 10.25
N PHE A 3 -0.34 -2.30 9.74
CA PHE A 3 -1.32 -1.35 9.24
C PHE A 3 -2.33 -1.01 10.33
N SER A 4 -2.52 0.28 10.56
CA SER A 4 -3.61 0.79 11.38
C SER A 4 -4.74 1.26 10.48
N ARG A 5 -5.97 0.93 10.85
CA ARG A 5 -7.17 1.51 10.24
C ARG A 5 -7.34 2.94 10.76
N VAL A 6 -7.28 3.91 9.87
CA VAL A 6 -7.49 5.33 10.16
C VAL A 6 -8.59 5.83 9.25
N ARG A 7 -9.82 5.96 9.78
CA ARG A 7 -11.01 6.31 8.99
C ARG A 7 -11.22 5.33 7.82
N GLN A 8 -11.09 5.83 6.59
CA GLN A 8 -11.25 5.09 5.32
C GLN A 8 -9.91 4.62 4.72
N PHE A 9 -8.85 4.60 5.54
CA PHE A 9 -7.51 4.24 5.11
C PHE A 9 -6.97 3.09 5.96
N LEU A 10 -6.14 2.25 5.34
CA LEU A 10 -5.16 1.45 6.05
C LEU A 10 -3.80 2.09 5.84
N ARG A 11 -3.11 2.42 6.92
CA ARG A 11 -1.79 3.07 6.85
C ARG A 11 -0.77 2.30 7.64
N ALA A 12 0.42 2.16 7.06
CA ALA A 12 1.59 1.67 7.75
C ALA A 12 2.82 2.54 7.47
N ARG A 13 3.77 2.51 8.39
CA ARG A 13 5.10 3.09 8.20
C ARG A 13 6.16 2.03 8.42
N ALA A 14 7.20 2.04 7.60
CA ALA A 14 8.36 1.16 7.72
C ALA A 14 9.59 1.85 7.13
N GLY A 15 10.62 2.03 7.95
CA GLY A 15 11.80 2.82 7.56
C GLY A 15 11.39 4.23 7.13
N ASN A 16 11.87 4.65 5.97
CA ASN A 16 11.58 5.96 5.37
C ASN A 16 10.30 5.98 4.53
N PHE A 17 9.47 4.94 4.60
CA PHE A 17 8.32 4.77 3.73
C PHE A 17 7.00 4.84 4.51
N GLN A 18 6.01 5.46 3.88
CA GLN A 18 4.62 5.42 4.28
C GLN A 18 3.83 4.71 3.19
N ILE A 19 3.01 3.74 3.59
CA ILE A 19 2.17 2.98 2.67
C ILE A 19 0.72 3.15 3.09
N GLU A 20 -0.10 3.59 2.15
CA GLU A 20 -1.52 3.86 2.34
C GLU A 20 -2.36 3.07 1.36
N LEU A 21 -3.43 2.46 1.87
CA LEU A 21 -4.47 1.82 1.09
C LEU A 21 -5.76 2.59 1.31
N PHE A 22 -6.33 3.09 0.23
CA PHE A 22 -7.53 3.90 0.24
C PHE A 22 -8.54 3.37 -0.77
N SER A 23 -9.82 3.43 -0.43
CA SER A 23 -10.89 3.21 -1.40
C SER A 23 -11.96 4.29 -1.21
N SER A 24 -12.34 4.92 -2.33
CA SER A 24 -13.37 5.96 -2.34
C SER A 24 -14.77 5.35 -2.44
N PRO A 25 -15.79 5.92 -1.78
CA PRO A 25 -17.19 5.55 -2.00
C PRO A 25 -17.64 5.68 -3.47
N SER A 26 -17.02 6.58 -4.25
CA SER A 26 -17.30 6.74 -5.69
C SER A 26 -16.74 5.61 -6.55
N SER A 27 -15.70 4.93 -6.06
CA SER A 27 -14.97 3.84 -6.73
C SER A 27 -14.85 2.66 -5.78
N ARG A 28 -16.00 2.22 -5.26
CA ARG A 28 -16.12 1.32 -4.11
C ARG A 28 -15.36 0.00 -4.23
N ASN A 29 -15.09 -0.45 -5.45
CA ASN A 29 -14.40 -1.71 -5.73
C ASN A 29 -12.92 -1.54 -6.10
N THR A 30 -12.38 -0.32 -5.98
CA THR A 30 -10.98 -0.02 -6.30
C THR A 30 -10.25 0.39 -5.03
N ILE A 31 -9.05 -0.13 -4.84
CA ILE A 31 -8.10 0.30 -3.82
C ILE A 31 -6.94 1.02 -4.50
N ALA A 32 -6.72 2.27 -4.14
CA ALA A 32 -5.49 2.99 -4.42
C ALA A 32 -4.44 2.65 -3.36
N ILE A 33 -3.27 2.25 -3.81
CA ILE A 33 -2.07 1.96 -3.05
C ILE A 33 -1.11 3.13 -3.29
N SER A 34 -0.88 3.94 -2.27
CA SER A 34 0.13 5.00 -2.30
C SER A 34 1.33 4.58 -1.45
N ILE A 35 2.53 4.74 -2.01
CA ILE A 35 3.81 4.46 -1.34
C ILE A 35 4.65 5.73 -1.44
N GLU A 36 4.85 6.40 -0.33
CA GLU A 36 5.60 7.65 -0.24
C GLU A 36 6.95 7.38 0.43
N ALA A 37 8.03 8.04 -0.03
CA ALA A 37 9.27 8.11 0.75
C ALA A 37 9.55 9.50 1.27
N PHE A 38 10.24 9.45 2.40
CA PHE A 38 10.75 10.60 3.10
C PHE A 38 12.28 10.51 3.21
N SER A 39 12.92 11.65 3.42
CA SER A 39 14.31 11.68 3.89
C SER A 39 14.38 11.28 5.37
N ALA A 40 15.59 11.11 5.89
CA ALA A 40 15.81 10.92 7.33
C ALA A 40 15.26 12.08 8.18
N ASP A 41 15.19 13.28 7.61
CA ASP A 41 14.62 14.48 8.24
C ASP A 41 13.09 14.57 8.09
N GLY A 42 12.45 13.55 7.51
CA GLY A 42 11.00 13.50 7.30
C GLY A 42 10.49 14.35 6.13
N VAL A 43 11.37 14.78 5.22
CA VAL A 43 10.97 15.56 4.04
C VAL A 43 10.52 14.63 2.93
N PHE A 44 9.30 14.83 2.42
CA PHE A 44 8.78 14.10 1.26
C PHE A 44 9.76 14.18 0.08
N GLN A 45 10.06 13.03 -0.51
CA GLN A 45 10.97 12.94 -1.65
C GLN A 45 10.18 12.59 -2.91
N ASP A 46 9.39 11.51 -2.84
CA ASP A 46 8.74 10.96 -4.01
C ASP A 46 7.60 10.00 -3.59
N ALA A 47 6.72 9.65 -4.54
CA ALA A 47 5.59 8.74 -4.34
C ALA A 47 5.36 7.81 -5.54
N LEU A 48 4.87 6.61 -5.24
CA LEU A 48 4.39 5.63 -6.22
C LEU A 48 2.93 5.30 -5.92
N GLU A 49 2.09 5.45 -6.94
CA GLU A 49 0.68 5.08 -6.86
C GLU A 49 0.35 3.91 -7.79
N ARG A 50 -0.47 2.98 -7.28
CA ARG A 50 -1.02 1.85 -8.02
C ARG A 50 -2.46 1.62 -7.61
N GLU A 51 -3.26 1.12 -8.53
CA GLU A 51 -4.65 0.79 -8.25
C GLU A 51 -4.90 -0.71 -8.42
N MET A 52 -5.71 -1.26 -7.54
CA MET A 52 -6.24 -2.61 -7.62
C MET A 52 -7.76 -2.56 -7.72
N GLN A 53 -8.31 -3.16 -8.78
CA GLN A 53 -9.75 -3.30 -8.92
C GLN A 53 -10.20 -4.70 -8.52
N PHE A 54 -11.26 -4.78 -7.72
CA PHE A 54 -11.94 -6.01 -7.36
C PHE A 54 -13.22 -6.14 -8.18
N SER A 55 -13.53 -7.36 -8.61
CA SER A 55 -14.72 -7.63 -9.42
C SER A 55 -16.02 -7.62 -8.61
N MET A 56 -15.99 -8.12 -7.38
CA MET A 56 -17.19 -8.31 -6.54
C MET A 56 -17.07 -7.72 -5.13
N LEU A 57 -15.88 -7.25 -4.73
CA LEU A 57 -15.62 -6.72 -3.38
C LEU A 57 -15.94 -5.23 -3.33
N ASP A 58 -16.74 -4.80 -2.34
CA ASP A 58 -16.84 -3.39 -1.95
C ASP A 58 -15.67 -3.05 -1.02
N ALA A 59 -14.52 -2.73 -1.60
CA ALA A 59 -13.31 -2.36 -0.90
C ALA A 59 -13.48 -1.16 0.04
N ALA A 60 -14.29 -0.16 -0.35
CA ALA A 60 -14.56 1.00 0.50
C ALA A 60 -15.28 0.58 1.79
N PHE A 61 -16.32 -0.25 1.66
CA PHE A 61 -17.01 -0.82 2.81
C PHE A 61 -16.08 -1.69 3.66
N MET A 62 -15.26 -2.53 3.04
CA MET A 62 -14.35 -3.44 3.76
C MET A 62 -13.27 -2.69 4.53
N ILE A 63 -12.68 -1.65 3.94
CA ILE A 63 -11.67 -0.83 4.65
C ILE A 63 -12.31 -0.14 5.86
N ALA A 64 -13.54 0.37 5.73
CA ALA A 64 -14.21 1.09 6.81
C ALA A 64 -14.77 0.17 7.90
N HIS A 65 -15.35 -0.97 7.52
CA HIS A 65 -16.21 -1.78 8.39
C HIS A 65 -15.86 -3.27 8.42
N GLY A 66 -14.96 -3.74 7.55
CA GLY A 66 -14.60 -5.15 7.46
C GLY A 66 -14.00 -5.68 8.77
N THR A 67 -14.03 -6.99 8.94
CA THR A 67 -13.36 -7.67 10.04
C THR A 67 -11.84 -7.66 9.85
N SER A 68 -11.10 -8.08 10.88
CA SER A 68 -9.65 -8.26 10.74
C SER A 68 -9.30 -9.29 9.65
N GLU A 69 -10.09 -10.35 9.50
CA GLU A 69 -9.89 -11.38 8.48
C GLU A 69 -10.07 -10.81 7.06
N ASP A 70 -11.13 -10.03 6.86
CA ASP A 70 -11.42 -9.34 5.59
C ASP A 70 -10.29 -8.40 5.18
N LEU A 71 -9.79 -7.62 6.14
CA LEU A 71 -8.70 -6.69 5.90
C LEU A 71 -7.37 -7.41 5.63
N MET A 72 -7.10 -8.53 6.31
CA MET A 72 -5.90 -9.33 6.05
C MET A 72 -5.89 -9.88 4.62
N MET A 73 -7.05 -10.27 4.08
CA MET A 73 -7.19 -10.66 2.68
C MET A 73 -6.82 -9.51 1.74
N ILE A 74 -7.37 -8.31 1.98
CA ILE A 74 -7.08 -7.10 1.20
C ILE A 74 -5.59 -6.76 1.25
N LEU A 75 -4.98 -6.80 2.43
CA LEU A 75 -3.56 -6.54 2.62
C LEU A 75 -2.70 -7.53 1.82
N GLY A 76 -3.04 -8.82 1.84
CA GLY A 76 -2.32 -9.84 1.07
C GLY A 76 -2.35 -9.56 -0.45
N CYS A 77 -3.53 -9.24 -0.98
CA CYS A 77 -3.70 -8.86 -2.38
C CYS A 77 -2.90 -7.60 -2.76
N CYS A 78 -3.00 -6.55 -1.94
CA CYS A 78 -2.29 -5.29 -2.18
C CYS A 78 -0.77 -5.45 -2.07
N GLN A 79 -0.29 -6.23 -1.12
CA GLN A 79 1.14 -6.53 -0.98
C GLN A 79 1.69 -7.23 -2.22
N GLN A 80 0.95 -8.22 -2.74
CA GLN A 80 1.36 -8.92 -3.95
C GLN A 80 1.43 -7.96 -5.14
N LEU A 81 0.41 -7.11 -5.33
CA LEU A 81 0.41 -6.13 -6.40
C LEU A 81 1.59 -5.15 -6.30
N ALA A 82 1.85 -4.61 -5.11
CA ALA A 82 2.94 -3.66 -4.88
C ALA A 82 4.31 -4.30 -5.17
N ARG A 83 4.52 -5.56 -4.77
CA ARG A 83 5.74 -6.31 -5.09
C ARG A 83 5.87 -6.60 -6.58
N SER A 84 4.80 -7.04 -7.23
CA SER A 84 4.79 -7.30 -8.67
C SER A 84 5.08 -6.02 -9.47
N ALA A 85 4.54 -4.88 -9.05
CA ALA A 85 4.81 -3.59 -9.68
C ALA A 85 6.29 -3.21 -9.61
N LEU A 86 6.98 -3.48 -8.49
CA LEU A 86 8.42 -3.25 -8.37
C LEU A 86 9.28 -4.23 -9.16
N CYS A 87 8.87 -5.49 -9.27
CA CYS A 87 9.59 -6.49 -10.06
C CYS A 87 9.42 -6.25 -11.56
N ALA A 88 8.23 -5.80 -12.00
CA ALA A 88 7.96 -5.43 -13.39
C ALA A 88 8.64 -4.10 -13.77
N ALA A 89 8.88 -3.23 -12.79
CA ALA A 89 9.61 -1.97 -12.93
C ALA A 89 11.14 -2.17 -13.07
N GLY A 90 11.57 -3.19 -13.82
CA GLY A 90 12.95 -3.27 -14.34
C GLY A 90 13.29 -2.08 -15.27
N ASP A 91 12.26 -1.40 -15.80
CA ASP A 91 12.34 -0.24 -16.68
C ASP A 91 11.21 0.77 -16.39
N CYS A 92 11.08 1.29 -15.16
CA CYS A 92 10.20 2.44 -14.94
C CYS A 92 10.93 3.72 -15.39
N PRO A 93 10.45 4.43 -16.43
CA PRO A 93 10.98 5.75 -16.78
C PRO A 93 10.56 6.72 -15.67
N GLY A 94 11.49 6.99 -14.74
CA GLY A 94 11.29 7.83 -13.54
C GLY A 94 11.31 7.09 -12.19
N GLY A 95 11.61 5.79 -12.14
CA GLY A 95 11.49 4.99 -10.91
C GLY A 95 12.78 4.86 -10.09
N TRP A 96 12.87 5.58 -8.97
CA TRP A 96 13.59 5.25 -7.72
C TRP A 96 14.81 4.31 -7.81
N PRO A 97 15.86 4.64 -8.58
CA PRO A 97 17.00 3.74 -8.71
C PRO A 97 17.74 3.52 -7.38
N ASP A 98 17.91 4.59 -6.58
CA ASP A 98 18.74 4.57 -5.38
C ASP A 98 18.08 3.93 -4.15
N ARG A 99 16.76 3.72 -4.21
CA ARG A 99 15.93 3.27 -3.06
C ARG A 99 15.11 2.02 -3.37
N GLN A 100 15.28 1.44 -4.56
CA GLN A 100 14.53 0.27 -4.99
C GLN A 100 14.77 -0.94 -4.07
N GLU A 101 16.01 -1.15 -3.62
CA GLU A 101 16.36 -2.26 -2.72
C GLU A 101 15.78 -2.06 -1.31
N GLU A 102 15.80 -0.83 -0.80
CA GLU A 102 15.17 -0.50 0.49
C GLU A 102 13.66 -0.73 0.41
N LEU A 103 13.02 -0.27 -0.66
CA LEU A 103 11.59 -0.45 -0.87
C LEU A 103 11.22 -1.94 -1.06
N LYS A 104 12.00 -2.71 -1.83
CA LYS A 104 11.82 -4.17 -1.96
C LYS A 104 11.88 -4.85 -0.60
N SER A 105 12.84 -4.46 0.25
CA SER A 105 12.96 -4.95 1.62
C SER A 105 11.70 -4.63 2.44
N VAL A 106 11.25 -3.37 2.42
CA VAL A 106 10.04 -2.93 3.12
C VAL A 106 8.79 -3.70 2.66
N LEU A 107 8.60 -3.85 1.35
CA LEU A 107 7.45 -4.60 0.80
C LEU A 107 7.52 -6.11 1.04
N SER A 108 8.71 -6.66 1.35
CA SER A 108 8.87 -8.07 1.72
C SER A 108 8.43 -8.37 3.17
N LEU A 109 8.36 -7.35 4.03
CA LEU A 109 7.91 -7.53 5.41
C LEU A 109 6.47 -8.04 5.43
N PRO A 110 6.09 -8.95 6.34
CA PRO A 110 4.70 -9.39 6.46
C PRO A 110 3.76 -8.21 6.71
N TRP A 111 2.69 -8.09 5.92
CA TRP A 111 1.64 -7.10 6.16
C TRP A 111 0.65 -7.68 7.16
N SER A 112 0.43 -6.97 8.27
CA SER A 112 -0.54 -7.36 9.28
C SER A 112 -1.30 -6.14 9.77
N LEU A 113 -2.39 -6.36 10.50
CA LEU A 113 -3.10 -5.27 11.19
C LEU A 113 -2.49 -5.02 12.56
N ALA A 114 -2.44 -3.75 12.96
CA ALA A 114 -2.23 -3.37 14.35
C ALA A 114 -3.47 -3.77 15.17
N VAL A 115 -3.25 -4.39 16.32
CA VAL A 115 -4.29 -4.76 17.28
C VAL A 115 -4.68 -3.55 18.12
#